data_AF-A0A3M0XXJ8-F1
#
_entry.id   AF-A0A3M0XXJ8-F1
#
_cell.length_a   1.000
_cell.length_b   1.000
_cell.length_c   1.000
_cell.angle_alpha   90.00
_cell.angle_beta   90.00
_cell.angle_gamma   90.00
#
_symmetry.space_group_name_H-M   'P 1'
#
loop_
_entity.id
_entity.type
_entity.pdbx_description
1 polymer ?
#
loop_
_entity_poly.entity_id
_entity_poly.type
_entity_poly.pdbx_seq_one_letter_code
_entity_poly.pdbx_strand_id
1 'polypeptide(L)'
;MTHPTKAQRDQGRAERNGFRFPQGVQPVDPLAPTPGYVVSFEQADGGGDEGWEEWPDRYVYEAVVSADRLASLARALFALLPSRVHPILDVLSEDVHRDVDPYIAYERVGLDRFFEEFEALRDWLLEDGLVGFGAMAEEPFLYVYIDEHKIVTVRCEASLRPVVEQTLGAFDLEELDELAAVDAVEHEHLSVLPWPEERAPALSPFEARLETLCDAWKLVLNLDDVANVDEEGRPVGVTPWKLLIRVGEPGEPHAPRRFETVVLASSLRDAYDASLEAIVDYADHTPTHDLQPPPGSESDHSSFASEPADSLEGRRATLLSAVRLLLDPTLRQAVDDASSDAARVVAVTPLQPCDQR
;
A
#
# COMPACT_ATOMS: atom_id res chain seq x y z
N MET A 1 -11.52 1.19 -17.07
CA MET A 1 -11.25 2.51 -17.67
C MET A 1 -9.73 2.70 -17.66
N THR A 2 -9.11 3.19 -18.73
CA THR A 2 -7.67 3.48 -18.73
C THR A 2 -7.44 4.79 -17.97
N HIS A 3 -7.00 4.70 -16.71
CA HIS A 3 -6.50 5.86 -16.00
C HIS A 3 -5.28 6.39 -16.75
N PRO A 4 -5.23 7.68 -17.09
CA PRO A 4 -3.99 8.28 -17.55
C PRO A 4 -3.09 8.43 -16.33
N THR A 5 -2.24 7.44 -16.04
CA THR A 5 -1.09 7.60 -15.15
C THR A 5 -0.03 8.46 -15.85
N LYS A 6 -0.34 9.74 -16.05
CA LYS A 6 0.66 10.74 -16.36
C LYS A 6 1.40 11.05 -15.07
N ALA A 7 2.64 10.58 -14.96
CA ALA A 7 3.58 11.15 -14.01
C ALA A 7 3.59 12.67 -14.19
N GLN A 8 3.10 13.40 -13.18
CA GLN A 8 2.81 14.83 -13.30
C GLN A 8 4.01 15.73 -12.96
N ARG A 9 5.22 15.18 -12.85
CA ARG A 9 6.43 15.93 -12.45
C ARG A 9 6.64 17.24 -13.23
N ASP A 10 6.10 17.34 -14.45
CA ASP A 10 6.23 18.52 -15.32
C ASP A 10 5.11 19.58 -15.23
N GLN A 11 4.01 19.38 -14.50
CA GLN A 11 2.89 20.35 -14.47
C GLN A 11 2.98 21.43 -13.39
N GLY A 12 3.96 21.35 -12.49
CA GLY A 12 4.11 22.29 -11.38
C GLY A 12 3.04 22.09 -10.30
N ARG A 13 3.37 22.45 -9.06
CA ARG A 13 2.48 22.27 -7.90
C ARG A 13 1.31 23.26 -7.94
N ALA A 14 0.08 22.77 -7.74
CA ALA A 14 -1.07 23.64 -7.60
C ALA A 14 -0.98 24.49 -6.32
N GLU A 15 -1.26 25.79 -6.46
CA GLU A 15 -1.28 26.75 -5.35
C GLU A 15 -2.54 27.63 -5.45
N ARG A 16 -3.26 27.80 -4.33
CA ARG A 16 -4.45 28.66 -4.22
C ARG A 16 -4.38 29.46 -2.94
N ASN A 17 -4.42 30.79 -3.02
CA ASN A 17 -4.33 31.70 -1.86
C ASN A 17 -3.12 31.43 -0.93
N GLY A 18 -1.97 31.03 -1.50
CA GLY A 18 -0.77 30.66 -0.74
C GLY A 18 -0.80 29.25 -0.15
N PHE A 19 -1.91 28.53 -0.27
CA PHE A 19 -2.00 27.11 0.08
C PHE A 19 -1.52 26.26 -1.09
N ARG A 20 -0.48 25.47 -0.84
CA ARG A 20 0.09 24.50 -1.78
C ARG A 20 -0.45 23.12 -1.53
N PHE A 21 -0.95 22.49 -2.59
CA PHE A 21 -1.43 21.11 -2.57
C PHE A 21 -0.28 20.11 -2.75
N PRO A 22 -0.43 18.86 -2.28
CA PRO A 22 0.41 17.74 -2.67
C PRO A 22 0.47 17.60 -4.20
N GLN A 23 1.57 17.09 -4.76
CA GLN A 23 1.68 16.98 -6.22
C GLN A 23 0.66 16.00 -6.80
N GLY A 24 0.42 14.89 -6.12
CA GLY A 24 -0.44 13.80 -6.56
C GLY A 24 -1.91 13.97 -6.22
N VAL A 25 -2.32 15.03 -5.51
CA VAL A 25 -3.73 15.29 -5.20
C VAL A 25 -4.05 16.73 -5.45
N GLN A 26 -4.95 17.00 -6.38
CA GLN A 26 -5.29 18.38 -6.76
C GLN A 26 -6.79 18.55 -6.99
N PRO A 27 -7.38 19.65 -6.51
CA PRO A 27 -8.78 19.95 -6.77
C PRO A 27 -8.95 20.37 -8.24
N VAL A 28 -9.91 19.73 -8.92
CA VAL A 28 -10.40 20.13 -10.25
C VAL A 28 -11.30 21.35 -10.10
N ASP A 29 -12.22 21.28 -9.14
CA ASP A 29 -13.18 22.35 -8.87
C ASP A 29 -12.57 23.47 -8.00
N PRO A 30 -13.17 24.68 -8.00
CA PRO A 30 -12.76 25.77 -7.13
C PRO A 30 -12.85 25.41 -5.65
N LEU A 31 -11.78 25.68 -4.92
CA LEU A 31 -11.58 25.38 -3.50
C LEU A 31 -10.75 26.51 -2.90
N ALA A 32 -11.16 26.99 -1.73
CA ALA A 32 -10.43 27.98 -0.93
C ALA A 32 -9.95 27.30 0.37
N PRO A 33 -8.87 26.50 0.30
CA PRO A 33 -8.42 25.75 1.45
C PRO A 33 -7.93 26.70 2.55
N THR A 34 -8.30 26.39 3.80
CA THR A 34 -7.88 27.13 4.98
C THR A 34 -7.18 26.15 5.92
N PRO A 35 -5.89 26.37 6.26
CA PRO A 35 -5.23 25.55 7.26
C PRO A 35 -5.95 25.64 8.61
N GLY A 36 -6.15 24.50 9.26
CA GLY A 36 -6.85 24.40 10.53
C GLY A 36 -7.19 22.95 10.83
N TYR A 37 -7.98 22.74 11.87
CA TYR A 37 -8.50 21.43 12.21
C TYR A 37 -9.96 21.48 12.66
N VAL A 38 -10.68 20.38 12.51
CA VAL A 38 -11.94 20.13 13.21
C VAL A 38 -11.70 19.06 14.26
N VAL A 39 -12.51 19.06 15.32
CA VAL A 39 -12.44 18.03 16.36
C VAL A 39 -13.82 17.50 16.69
N SER A 40 -13.93 16.18 16.79
CA SER A 40 -15.11 15.48 17.26
C SER A 40 -14.76 14.52 18.40
N PHE A 41 -15.77 14.09 19.15
CA PHE A 41 -15.63 13.08 20.19
C PHE A 41 -16.42 11.83 19.78
N GLU A 42 -15.75 10.69 19.78
CA GLU A 42 -16.33 9.38 19.47
C GLU A 42 -16.35 8.54 20.75
N GLN A 43 -17.54 8.03 21.10
CA GLN A 43 -17.71 7.11 22.23
C GLN A 43 -17.14 5.73 21.87
N ALA A 44 -16.69 5.00 22.89
CA ALA A 44 -16.27 3.62 22.74
C ALA A 44 -17.38 2.78 22.09
N ASP A 45 -16.98 1.90 21.15
CA ASP A 45 -17.92 1.09 20.36
C ASP A 45 -18.32 -0.22 21.06
N GLY A 46 -17.72 -0.52 22.21
CA GLY A 46 -18.18 -1.52 23.17
C GLY A 46 -18.04 -2.98 22.70
N GLY A 47 -17.23 -3.24 21.67
CA GLY A 47 -16.89 -4.59 21.19
C GLY A 47 -18.11 -5.43 20.77
N GLY A 48 -18.44 -5.42 19.49
CA GLY A 48 -19.45 -6.35 18.96
C GLY A 48 -19.01 -7.82 19.05
N ASP A 49 -19.97 -8.76 19.02
CA ASP A 49 -19.73 -10.22 19.02
C ASP A 49 -18.86 -10.72 17.83
N GLU A 50 -18.49 -9.83 16.90
CA GLU A 50 -17.76 -10.11 15.66
C GLU A 50 -16.26 -9.74 15.72
N GLY A 51 -15.69 -9.53 16.91
CA GLY A 51 -14.25 -9.68 17.14
C GLY A 51 -13.33 -8.59 16.58
N TRP A 52 -13.85 -7.41 16.23
CA TRP A 52 -13.02 -6.23 15.98
C TRP A 52 -12.47 -5.68 17.30
N GLU A 53 -11.26 -5.12 17.27
CA GLU A 53 -10.65 -4.41 18.40
C GLU A 53 -11.59 -3.30 18.89
N GLU A 54 -11.90 -3.31 20.19
CA GLU A 54 -12.73 -2.29 20.84
C GLU A 54 -11.97 -0.96 20.86
N TRP A 55 -12.53 0.07 20.21
CA TRP A 55 -11.92 1.39 20.23
C TRP A 55 -12.35 2.15 21.49
N PRO A 56 -11.43 2.80 22.21
CA PRO A 56 -11.78 3.56 23.41
C PRO A 56 -12.51 4.87 23.06
N ASP A 57 -13.05 5.52 24.09
CA ASP A 57 -13.47 6.92 24.04
C ASP A 57 -12.29 7.78 23.53
N ARG A 58 -12.53 8.56 22.47
CA ARG A 58 -11.46 9.25 21.76
C ARG A 58 -11.90 10.58 21.19
N TYR A 59 -10.94 11.49 21.07
CA TYR A 59 -11.07 12.67 20.23
C TYR A 59 -10.52 12.35 18.85
N VAL A 60 -11.22 12.80 17.82
CA VAL A 60 -10.81 12.68 16.42
C VAL A 60 -10.56 14.08 15.90
N TYR A 61 -9.32 14.35 15.53
CA TYR A 61 -8.89 15.57 14.88
C TYR A 61 -8.68 15.27 13.41
N GLU A 62 -9.25 16.10 12.55
CA GLU A 62 -8.91 16.14 11.14
C GLU A 62 -8.26 17.50 10.89
N ALA A 63 -7.07 17.51 10.31
CA ALA A 63 -6.29 18.72 10.12
C ALA A 63 -5.78 18.82 8.69
N VAL A 64 -5.86 20.03 8.16
CA VAL A 64 -5.35 20.36 6.83
C VAL A 64 -4.26 21.39 6.99
N VAL A 65 -3.12 21.14 6.35
CA VAL A 65 -2.01 22.09 6.29
C VAL A 65 -1.44 22.10 4.87
N SER A 66 -0.84 23.22 4.49
CA SER A 66 -0.18 23.30 3.19
C SER A 66 0.95 22.27 3.09
N ALA A 67 1.15 21.71 1.89
CA ALA A 67 2.09 20.62 1.63
C ALA A 67 3.54 20.92 2.06
N ASP A 68 3.96 22.19 2.06
CA ASP A 68 5.30 22.61 2.52
C ASP A 68 5.49 22.50 4.04
N ARG A 69 4.41 22.43 4.82
CA ARG A 69 4.43 22.23 6.27
C ARG A 69 4.05 20.80 6.68
N LEU A 70 3.41 20.04 5.80
CA LEU A 70 2.90 18.69 6.09
C LEU A 70 3.98 17.75 6.65
N ALA A 71 5.18 17.74 6.04
CA ALA A 71 6.28 16.91 6.52
C ALA A 71 6.68 17.19 7.98
N SER A 72 6.73 18.47 8.34
CA SER A 72 7.09 18.88 9.71
C SER A 72 5.97 18.56 10.70
N LEU A 73 4.71 18.74 10.30
CA LEU A 73 3.55 18.38 11.11
C LEU A 73 3.49 16.87 11.35
N ALA A 74 3.62 16.07 10.28
CA ALA A 74 3.65 14.61 10.35
C ALA A 74 4.72 14.13 11.33
N ARG A 75 5.95 14.64 11.22
CA ARG A 75 7.05 14.30 12.13
C ARG A 75 6.74 14.69 13.58
N ALA A 76 6.15 15.86 13.82
CA ALA A 76 5.80 16.31 15.16
C ALA A 76 4.72 15.42 15.80
N LEU A 77 3.72 15.00 15.03
CA LEU A 77 2.65 14.11 15.49
C LEU A 77 3.14 12.68 15.70
N PHE A 78 3.93 12.13 14.77
CA PHE A 78 4.52 10.80 14.94
C PHE A 78 5.49 10.75 16.13
N ALA A 79 6.11 11.86 16.53
CA ALA A 79 6.96 11.92 17.71
C ALA A 79 6.17 11.80 19.04
N LEU A 80 4.84 11.93 19.00
CA LEU A 80 3.96 11.67 20.14
C LEU A 80 3.70 10.18 20.35
N LEU A 81 3.90 9.35 19.31
CA LEU A 81 3.71 7.91 19.40
C LEU A 81 4.73 7.27 20.36
N PRO A 82 4.35 6.17 21.04
CA PRO A 82 5.28 5.43 21.87
C PRO A 82 6.35 4.71 21.03
N SER A 83 7.36 4.17 21.70
CA SER A 83 8.52 3.50 21.07
C SER A 83 8.18 2.33 20.14
N ARG A 84 6.96 1.81 20.19
CA ARG A 84 6.50 0.69 19.37
C ARG A 84 5.09 0.94 18.88
N VAL A 85 4.87 0.79 17.58
CA VAL A 85 3.64 1.16 16.89
C VAL A 85 3.23 0.08 15.89
N HIS A 86 1.99 0.13 15.42
CA HIS A 86 1.45 -0.60 14.29
C HIS A 86 1.40 0.34 13.08
N PRO A 87 2.37 0.26 12.16
CA PRO A 87 2.28 1.01 10.91
C PRO A 87 1.07 0.57 10.06
N ILE A 88 0.55 1.54 9.31
CA ILE A 88 -0.60 1.38 8.42
C ILE A 88 -0.23 2.05 7.10
N LEU A 89 -0.60 1.42 5.99
CA LEU A 89 -0.48 1.96 4.65
C LEU A 89 -1.72 1.56 3.87
N ASP A 90 -2.42 2.53 3.31
CA ASP A 90 -3.50 2.28 2.36
C ASP A 90 -3.04 2.69 0.98
N VAL A 91 -3.40 1.88 -0.01
CA VAL A 91 -3.09 2.12 -1.42
C VAL A 91 -4.38 2.20 -2.21
N LEU A 92 -4.59 3.25 -3.00
CA LEU A 92 -5.71 3.29 -3.94
C LEU A 92 -5.56 2.12 -4.93
N SER A 93 -6.58 1.27 -4.95
CA SER A 93 -6.54 -0.02 -5.61
C SER A 93 -6.74 0.10 -7.12
N GLU A 94 -6.15 -0.84 -7.86
CA GLU A 94 -6.51 -1.08 -9.27
C GLU A 94 -7.68 -2.10 -9.38
N ASP A 95 -8.21 -2.58 -8.25
CA ASP A 95 -9.30 -3.55 -8.19
C ASP A 95 -10.61 -2.92 -8.70
N VAL A 96 -11.37 -3.69 -9.46
CA VAL A 96 -12.61 -3.21 -10.09
C VAL A 96 -13.83 -3.17 -9.16
N HIS A 97 -13.69 -3.68 -7.94
CA HIS A 97 -14.75 -3.82 -6.95
C HIS A 97 -14.27 -3.38 -5.55
N ARG A 98 -13.16 -2.65 -5.46
CA ARG A 98 -12.61 -2.12 -4.21
C ARG A 98 -11.77 -0.89 -4.52
N ASP A 99 -11.95 0.17 -3.73
CA ASP A 99 -11.22 1.43 -3.93
C ASP A 99 -9.85 1.47 -3.24
N VAL A 100 -9.65 0.71 -2.15
CA VAL A 100 -8.44 0.76 -1.31
C VAL A 100 -7.92 -0.64 -0.96
N ASP A 101 -6.60 -0.81 -1.06
CA ASP A 101 -5.86 -1.96 -0.54
C ASP A 101 -5.21 -1.58 0.81
N PRO A 102 -5.76 -2.05 1.94
CA PRO A 102 -5.22 -1.74 3.26
C PRO A 102 -4.08 -2.70 3.62
N TYR A 103 -2.98 -2.15 4.11
CA TYR A 103 -1.83 -2.88 4.60
C TYR A 103 -1.60 -2.51 6.07
N ILE A 104 -1.57 -3.52 6.95
CA ILE A 104 -1.40 -3.32 8.39
C ILE A 104 -0.29 -4.19 8.94
N ALA A 105 0.45 -3.65 9.92
CA ALA A 105 1.36 -4.42 10.73
C ALA A 105 0.64 -5.00 11.95
N TYR A 106 0.39 -6.31 11.98
CA TYR A 106 -0.12 -6.98 13.18
C TYR A 106 0.95 -7.08 14.28
N GLU A 107 2.23 -7.04 13.92
CA GLU A 107 3.33 -6.96 14.87
C GLU A 107 3.82 -5.52 15.02
N ARG A 108 4.00 -5.09 16.27
CA ARG A 108 4.56 -3.77 16.54
C ARG A 108 5.99 -3.61 16.01
N VAL A 109 6.24 -2.52 15.31
CA VAL A 109 7.56 -2.10 14.82
C VAL A 109 8.12 -1.01 15.75
N GLY A 110 9.45 -0.96 15.89
CA GLY A 110 10.10 0.11 16.64
C GLY A 110 9.92 1.46 15.96
N LEU A 111 9.65 2.51 16.72
CA LEU A 111 9.40 3.85 16.19
C LEU A 111 10.60 4.39 15.37
N ASP A 112 11.84 4.05 15.76
CA ASP A 112 13.03 4.39 14.99
C ASP A 112 12.99 3.79 13.58
N ARG A 113 12.57 2.52 13.46
CA ARG A 113 12.43 1.83 12.17
C ARG A 113 11.30 2.42 11.33
N PHE A 114 10.20 2.84 11.97
CA PHE A 114 9.14 3.58 11.30
C PHE A 114 9.68 4.88 10.69
N PHE A 115 10.39 5.68 11.48
CA PHE A 115 10.97 6.95 11.05
C PHE A 115 12.06 6.82 9.98
N GLU A 116 12.90 5.78 10.04
CA GLU A 116 13.92 5.51 9.02
C GLU A 116 13.30 5.46 7.62
N GLU A 117 12.24 4.67 7.46
CA GLU A 117 11.59 4.49 6.16
C GLU A 117 10.68 5.65 5.79
N PHE A 118 10.00 6.25 6.79
CA PHE A 118 9.25 7.49 6.57
C PHE A 118 10.15 8.57 5.98
N GLU A 119 11.36 8.78 6.51
CA GLU A 119 12.29 9.77 5.97
C GLU A 119 12.87 9.35 4.61
N ALA A 120 13.15 8.05 4.40
CA ALA A 120 13.67 7.54 3.14
C ALA A 120 12.66 7.68 1.98
N LEU A 121 11.37 7.53 2.28
CA LEU A 121 10.29 7.54 1.29
C LEU A 121 9.35 8.75 1.44
N ARG A 122 9.75 9.75 2.23
CA ARG A 122 8.93 10.91 2.61
C ARG A 122 8.29 11.60 1.43
N ASP A 123 9.09 11.90 0.41
CA ASP A 123 8.64 12.66 -0.75
C ASP A 123 7.63 11.86 -1.59
N TRP A 124 7.61 10.53 -1.51
CA TRP A 124 6.56 9.72 -2.12
C TRP A 124 5.32 9.69 -1.20
N LEU A 125 5.49 9.34 0.06
CA LEU A 125 4.39 9.22 1.03
C LEU A 125 3.56 10.51 1.18
N LEU A 126 4.22 11.67 1.22
CA LEU A 126 3.54 12.96 1.44
C LEU A 126 3.00 13.61 0.17
N GLU A 127 3.46 13.20 -1.00
CA GLU A 127 3.11 13.86 -2.26
C GLU A 127 2.25 13.01 -3.18
N ASP A 128 2.37 11.69 -3.15
CA ASP A 128 1.68 10.76 -4.04
C ASP A 128 0.21 10.62 -3.65
N GLY A 129 -0.70 10.83 -4.60
CA GLY A 129 -2.14 10.75 -4.32
C GLY A 129 -2.69 9.35 -4.26
N LEU A 130 -1.87 8.30 -4.44
CA LEU A 130 -2.34 6.92 -4.42
C LEU A 130 -2.11 6.22 -3.09
N VAL A 131 -1.57 6.91 -2.08
CA VAL A 131 -1.24 6.29 -0.79
C VAL A 131 -1.69 7.13 0.39
N GLY A 132 -2.29 6.49 1.38
CA GLY A 132 -2.41 6.99 2.74
C GLY A 132 -1.51 6.19 3.67
N PHE A 133 -1.02 6.79 4.75
CA PHE A 133 -0.10 6.11 5.66
C PHE A 133 -0.15 6.67 7.07
N GLY A 134 0.22 5.84 8.04
CA GLY A 134 0.21 6.25 9.43
C GLY A 134 0.74 5.19 10.37
N ALA A 135 0.47 5.41 11.64
CA ALA A 135 0.79 4.46 12.68
C ALA A 135 -0.18 4.62 13.86
N MET A 136 -0.42 3.49 14.53
CA MET A 136 -1.27 3.41 15.71
C MET A 136 -0.50 2.81 16.90
N ALA A 137 -0.83 3.25 18.09
CA ALA A 137 -0.48 2.58 19.34
C ALA A 137 -1.72 2.40 20.20
N GLU A 138 -1.83 1.24 20.84
CA GLU A 138 -2.97 0.89 21.70
C GLU A 138 -2.88 1.52 23.09
N GLU A 139 -1.67 1.64 23.65
CA GLU A 139 -1.44 2.14 25.01
C GLU A 139 -0.22 3.11 25.09
N PRO A 140 -0.45 4.41 25.38
CA PRO A 140 -1.76 5.08 25.34
C PRO A 140 -2.34 5.04 23.92
N PHE A 141 -3.67 5.09 23.80
CA PHE A 141 -4.31 5.03 22.49
C PHE A 141 -4.02 6.31 21.70
N LEU A 142 -3.25 6.17 20.61
CA LEU A 142 -2.90 7.23 19.68
C LEU A 142 -2.80 6.68 18.27
N TYR A 143 -3.56 7.26 17.36
CA TYR A 143 -3.59 6.96 15.94
C TYR A 143 -3.24 8.24 15.19
N VAL A 144 -2.21 8.20 14.35
CA VAL A 144 -1.82 9.31 13.47
C VAL A 144 -1.77 8.79 12.05
N TYR A 145 -2.54 9.39 11.16
CA TYR A 145 -2.68 8.93 9.78
C TYR A 145 -2.80 10.12 8.83
N ILE A 146 -2.24 9.97 7.64
CA ILE A 146 -2.28 10.95 6.57
C ILE A 146 -2.85 10.21 5.37
N ASP A 147 -4.07 10.56 4.97
CA ASP A 147 -4.80 9.83 3.93
C ASP A 147 -4.27 10.12 2.52
N GLU A 148 -4.91 9.52 1.52
CA GLU A 148 -4.61 9.74 0.11
C GLU A 148 -4.90 11.17 -0.35
N HIS A 149 -5.74 11.94 0.35
CA HIS A 149 -5.98 13.38 0.14
C HIS A 149 -4.97 14.28 0.86
N LYS A 150 -4.10 13.69 1.69
CA LYS A 150 -3.15 14.33 2.60
C LYS A 150 -3.81 15.15 3.71
N ILE A 151 -4.99 14.75 4.14
CA ILE A 151 -5.64 15.19 5.36
C ILE A 151 -5.02 14.40 6.51
N VAL A 152 -4.68 15.10 7.61
CA VAL A 152 -4.08 14.49 8.79
C VAL A 152 -5.18 14.13 9.79
N THR A 153 -5.34 12.84 10.05
CA THR A 153 -6.23 12.33 11.11
C THR A 153 -5.42 11.99 12.35
N VAL A 154 -5.81 12.53 13.50
CA VAL A 154 -5.29 12.13 14.81
C VAL A 154 -6.45 11.62 15.66
N ARG A 155 -6.42 10.36 16.08
CA ARG A 155 -7.34 9.85 17.10
C ARG A 155 -6.57 9.64 18.38
N CYS A 156 -7.06 10.15 19.50
CA CYS A 156 -6.37 10.02 20.78
C CYS A 156 -7.31 9.92 21.97
N GLU A 157 -6.86 9.22 23.01
CA GLU A 157 -7.54 9.25 24.31
C GLU A 157 -7.50 10.65 24.96
N ALA A 158 -8.38 10.89 25.93
CA ALA A 158 -8.53 12.19 26.58
C ALA A 158 -7.25 12.72 27.25
N SER A 159 -6.35 11.84 27.72
CA SER A 159 -5.05 12.19 28.31
C SER A 159 -4.13 12.92 27.34
N LEU A 160 -4.23 12.58 26.04
CA LEU A 160 -3.34 13.08 25.00
C LEU A 160 -3.88 14.34 24.31
N ARG A 161 -5.16 14.67 24.50
CA ARG A 161 -5.78 15.86 23.92
C ARG A 161 -4.96 17.15 24.11
N PRO A 162 -4.47 17.52 25.31
CA PRO A 162 -3.73 18.77 25.48
C PRO A 162 -2.42 18.82 24.69
N VAL A 163 -1.74 17.69 24.52
CA VAL A 163 -0.48 17.65 23.74
C VAL A 163 -0.76 17.67 22.24
N VAL A 164 -1.82 17.00 21.77
CA VAL A 164 -2.24 17.07 20.36
C VAL A 164 -2.63 18.49 19.99
N GLU A 165 -3.48 19.16 20.77
CA GLU A 165 -3.88 20.55 20.54
C GLU A 165 -2.69 21.51 20.60
N GLN A 166 -1.75 21.28 21.53
CA GLN A 166 -0.51 22.06 21.60
C GLN A 166 0.35 21.87 20.33
N THR A 167 0.47 20.64 19.84
CA THR A 167 1.22 20.34 18.62
C THR A 167 0.57 20.99 17.41
N LEU A 168 -0.75 20.88 17.23
CA LEU A 168 -1.49 21.54 16.15
C LEU A 168 -1.34 23.08 16.23
N GLY A 169 -1.47 23.66 17.43
CA GLY A 169 -1.31 25.09 17.67
C GLY A 169 0.12 25.60 17.38
N ALA A 170 1.16 24.77 17.53
CA ALA A 170 2.52 25.13 17.14
C ALA A 170 2.71 25.26 15.61
N PHE A 171 1.75 24.75 14.83
CA PHE A 171 1.64 24.93 13.40
C PHE A 171 0.60 26.01 13.02
N ASP A 172 0.20 26.86 13.97
CA ASP A 172 -0.80 27.91 13.76
C ASP A 172 -2.12 27.37 13.19
N LEU A 173 -2.45 26.11 13.52
CA LEU A 173 -3.73 25.51 13.14
C LEU A 173 -4.74 25.85 14.23
N GLU A 174 -5.79 26.57 13.84
CA GLU A 174 -6.92 26.89 14.71
C GLU A 174 -8.05 25.88 14.49
N GLU A 175 -8.89 25.71 15.51
CA GLU A 175 -10.13 24.94 15.38
C GLU A 175 -11.09 25.68 14.46
N LEU A 176 -11.64 24.96 13.49
CA LEU A 176 -12.60 25.46 12.50
C LEU A 176 -13.96 24.80 12.72
N ASP A 177 -15.02 25.44 12.22
CA ASP A 177 -16.36 24.82 12.19
C ASP A 177 -16.44 23.72 11.12
N GLU A 178 -15.72 23.89 10.00
CA GLU A 178 -15.71 22.98 8.85
C GLU A 178 -14.36 23.05 8.13
N LEU A 179 -13.87 21.91 7.64
CA LEU A 179 -12.67 21.85 6.81
C LEU A 179 -12.99 22.04 5.33
N ALA A 180 -12.24 22.92 4.68
CA ALA A 180 -12.22 23.03 3.23
C ALA A 180 -10.99 22.30 2.67
N ALA A 181 -11.01 20.97 2.68
CA ALA A 181 -9.95 20.12 2.12
C ALA A 181 -10.26 19.69 0.67
N VAL A 182 -9.38 18.88 0.08
CA VAL A 182 -9.50 18.49 -1.35
C VAL A 182 -10.66 17.53 -1.59
N ASP A 183 -10.96 16.67 -0.61
CA ASP A 183 -12.07 15.72 -0.61
C ASP A 183 -13.47 16.38 -0.67
N ALA A 184 -13.56 17.66 -0.28
CA ALA A 184 -14.81 18.43 -0.32
C ALA A 184 -15.25 18.84 -1.74
N VAL A 185 -14.42 18.62 -2.76
CA VAL A 185 -14.68 19.01 -4.16
C VAL A 185 -14.23 17.92 -5.13
N GLU A 186 -14.61 18.02 -6.42
CA GLU A 186 -14.05 17.12 -7.44
C GLU A 186 -12.53 17.32 -7.54
N HIS A 187 -11.79 16.21 -7.53
CA HIS A 187 -10.33 16.19 -7.47
C HIS A 187 -9.76 14.95 -8.18
N GLU A 188 -8.45 14.96 -8.41
CA GLU A 188 -7.73 13.87 -9.05
C GLU A 188 -6.65 13.30 -8.13
N HIS A 189 -6.50 11.97 -8.16
CA HIS A 189 -5.39 11.23 -7.55
C HIS A 189 -4.41 10.78 -8.62
N LEU A 190 -3.14 11.07 -8.39
CA LEU A 190 -2.05 10.86 -9.34
C LEU A 190 -0.80 10.37 -8.62
N SER A 191 -0.05 9.49 -9.27
CA SER A 191 1.28 9.13 -8.79
C SER A 191 2.30 10.21 -9.14
N VAL A 192 3.22 10.47 -8.19
CA VAL A 192 4.40 11.33 -8.41
C VAL A 192 5.59 10.55 -8.98
N LEU A 193 5.41 9.23 -9.12
CA LEU A 193 6.41 8.33 -9.66
C LEU A 193 6.27 8.23 -11.18
N PRO A 194 7.41 8.09 -11.89
CA PRO A 194 7.36 7.86 -13.33
C PRO A 194 6.70 6.51 -13.61
N TRP A 195 5.76 6.50 -14.55
CA TRP A 195 5.28 5.26 -15.15
C TRP A 195 6.27 4.81 -16.23
N PRO A 196 6.73 3.54 -16.23
CA PRO A 196 7.63 3.07 -17.27
C PRO A 196 6.91 3.05 -18.64
N GLU A 197 7.52 3.67 -19.66
CA GLU A 197 6.94 3.74 -21.02
C GLU A 197 6.83 2.36 -21.69
N GLU A 198 7.74 1.45 -21.36
CA GLU A 198 7.70 0.03 -21.75
C GLU A 198 7.49 -0.84 -20.52
N ARG A 199 6.48 -1.72 -20.56
CA ARG A 199 6.24 -2.72 -19.52
C ARG A 199 7.25 -3.85 -19.67
N ALA A 200 8.49 -3.60 -19.25
CA ALA A 200 9.44 -4.68 -18.96
C ALA A 200 8.85 -5.56 -17.84
N PRO A 201 9.14 -6.87 -17.80
CA PRO A 201 8.71 -7.74 -16.72
C PRO A 201 9.56 -7.42 -15.48
N ALA A 202 9.32 -6.27 -14.84
CA ALA A 202 10.00 -5.78 -13.66
C ALA A 202 8.97 -5.08 -12.77
N LEU A 203 9.26 -4.95 -11.48
CA LEU A 203 8.43 -4.12 -10.60
C LEU A 203 8.43 -2.67 -11.10
N SER A 204 7.25 -2.05 -11.09
CA SER A 204 7.13 -0.62 -11.21
C SER A 204 7.83 0.08 -10.03
N PRO A 205 8.22 1.36 -10.18
CA PRO A 205 8.76 2.14 -9.07
C PRO A 205 7.80 2.26 -7.88
N PHE A 206 6.49 2.14 -8.11
CA PHE A 206 5.48 2.12 -7.06
C PHE A 206 5.54 0.81 -6.26
N GLU A 207 5.44 -0.33 -6.96
CA GLU A 207 5.49 -1.65 -6.32
C GLU A 207 6.80 -1.90 -5.58
N ALA A 208 7.93 -1.39 -6.09
CA ALA A 208 9.22 -1.49 -5.40
C ALA A 208 9.23 -0.73 -4.06
N ARG A 209 8.56 0.43 -3.97
CA ARG A 209 8.43 1.19 -2.71
C ARG A 209 7.44 0.53 -1.77
N LEU A 210 6.32 0.04 -2.29
CA LEU A 210 5.35 -0.77 -1.51
C LEU A 210 6.05 -1.98 -0.89
N GLU A 211 6.81 -2.75 -1.66
CA GLU A 211 7.56 -3.90 -1.15
C GLU A 211 8.54 -3.49 -0.05
N THR A 212 9.26 -2.38 -0.24
CA THR A 212 10.20 -1.84 0.77
C THR A 212 9.50 -1.55 2.10
N LEU A 213 8.32 -0.91 2.06
CA LEU A 213 7.52 -0.65 3.26
C LEU A 213 6.96 -1.94 3.86
N CYS A 214 6.44 -2.86 3.04
CA CYS A 214 5.95 -4.14 3.53
C CYS A 214 7.01 -4.90 4.33
N ASP A 215 8.27 -4.87 3.88
CA ASP A 215 9.38 -5.45 4.64
C ASP A 215 9.72 -4.68 5.90
N ALA A 216 9.93 -3.38 5.75
CA ALA A 216 10.52 -2.60 6.81
C ALA A 216 9.52 -2.32 7.96
N TRP A 217 8.24 -2.19 7.62
CA TRP A 217 7.14 -2.01 8.56
C TRP A 217 6.36 -3.31 8.86
N LYS A 218 6.79 -4.45 8.29
CA LYS A 218 6.13 -5.75 8.45
C LYS A 218 4.64 -5.72 8.08
N LEU A 219 4.30 -4.99 7.02
CA LEU A 219 2.92 -4.85 6.60
C LEU A 219 2.45 -6.13 5.89
N VAL A 220 1.17 -6.44 6.07
CA VAL A 220 0.45 -7.50 5.37
C VAL A 220 -0.82 -6.91 4.77
N LEU A 221 -1.14 -7.32 3.55
CA LEU A 221 -2.41 -6.96 2.90
C LEU A 221 -3.58 -7.51 3.74
N ASN A 222 -4.42 -6.61 4.24
CA ASN A 222 -5.50 -6.90 5.18
C ASN A 222 -6.85 -7.00 4.46
N LEU A 223 -7.06 -8.11 3.76
CA LEU A 223 -8.31 -8.39 3.05
C LEU A 223 -8.94 -9.68 3.59
N ASP A 224 -10.27 -9.77 3.51
CA ASP A 224 -10.96 -11.06 3.66
C ASP A 224 -10.52 -11.97 2.51
N ASP A 225 -9.82 -13.05 2.85
CA ASP A 225 -9.26 -13.96 1.86
C ASP A 225 -10.26 -15.04 1.41
N VAL A 226 -11.39 -15.18 2.11
CA VAL A 226 -12.41 -16.20 1.86
C VAL A 226 -13.61 -15.63 1.10
N ALA A 227 -14.14 -14.48 1.52
CA ALA A 227 -15.30 -13.89 0.89
C ALA A 227 -14.91 -13.08 -0.36
N ASN A 228 -15.42 -13.48 -1.54
CA ASN A 228 -15.31 -12.65 -2.75
C ASN A 228 -16.57 -11.82 -2.95
N VAL A 229 -16.61 -10.69 -2.26
CA VAL A 229 -17.70 -9.72 -2.32
C VAL A 229 -17.22 -8.37 -2.85
N ASP A 230 -18.14 -7.57 -3.38
CA ASP A 230 -17.91 -6.15 -3.64
C ASP A 230 -18.04 -5.32 -2.35
N GLU A 231 -17.87 -4.00 -2.46
CA GLU A 231 -17.94 -3.09 -1.32
C GLU A 231 -19.32 -3.08 -0.62
N GLU A 232 -20.40 -3.44 -1.34
CA GLU A 232 -21.73 -3.59 -0.76
C GLU A 232 -22.01 -5.00 -0.20
N GLY A 233 -20.99 -5.86 -0.15
CA GLY A 233 -21.08 -7.22 0.39
C GLY A 233 -21.79 -8.21 -0.54
N ARG A 234 -21.98 -7.88 -1.82
CA ARG A 234 -22.62 -8.76 -2.80
C ARG A 234 -21.59 -9.73 -3.37
N PRO A 235 -21.90 -11.04 -3.46
CA PRO A 235 -20.99 -12.02 -4.06
C PRO A 235 -20.66 -11.68 -5.52
N VAL A 236 -19.37 -11.65 -5.85
CA VAL A 236 -18.87 -11.36 -7.21
C VAL A 236 -18.73 -12.65 -8.06
N GLY A 237 -18.52 -13.80 -7.41
CA GLY A 237 -18.35 -15.09 -8.09
C GLY A 237 -16.90 -15.35 -8.50
N VAL A 238 -16.67 -16.02 -9.64
CA VAL A 238 -15.32 -16.26 -10.17
C VAL A 238 -14.85 -15.04 -10.96
N THR A 239 -13.71 -14.48 -10.58
CA THR A 239 -13.09 -13.32 -11.24
C THR A 239 -11.64 -13.58 -11.60
N PRO A 240 -11.09 -12.86 -12.60
CA PRO A 240 -9.65 -12.81 -12.82
C PRO A 240 -8.97 -11.99 -11.73
N TRP A 241 -7.99 -12.59 -11.08
CA TRP A 241 -7.12 -11.97 -10.08
C TRP A 241 -5.73 -11.80 -10.68
N LYS A 242 -5.12 -10.63 -10.49
CA LYS A 242 -3.69 -10.37 -10.70
C LYS A 242 -3.02 -10.34 -9.33
N LEU A 243 -2.06 -11.23 -9.10
CA LEU A 243 -1.31 -11.29 -7.85
C LEU A 243 0.15 -10.96 -8.10
N LEU A 244 0.73 -10.15 -7.23
CA LEU A 244 2.17 -9.96 -7.15
C LEU A 244 2.70 -10.75 -5.96
N ILE A 245 3.48 -11.80 -6.24
CA ILE A 245 3.99 -12.72 -5.22
C ILE A 245 5.50 -12.68 -5.23
N ARG A 246 6.09 -12.52 -4.04
CA ARG A 246 7.53 -12.74 -3.84
C ARG A 246 7.77 -14.08 -3.17
N VAL A 247 8.87 -14.72 -3.55
CA VAL A 247 9.31 -16.00 -3.01
C VAL A 247 10.79 -15.88 -2.65
N GLY A 248 11.12 -16.15 -1.40
CA GLY A 248 12.50 -16.09 -0.91
C GLY A 248 12.64 -16.70 0.48
N GLU A 249 13.87 -16.88 0.91
CA GLU A 249 14.16 -17.35 2.26
C GLU A 249 14.33 -16.17 3.23
N PRO A 250 13.80 -16.29 4.46
CA PRO A 250 14.05 -15.30 5.50
C PRO A 250 15.55 -15.18 5.78
N GLY A 251 16.14 -14.01 5.49
CA GLY A 251 17.54 -13.71 5.83
C GLY A 251 18.58 -14.15 4.81
N GLU A 252 18.16 -14.59 3.61
CA GLU A 252 19.11 -14.86 2.53
C GLU A 252 19.61 -13.57 1.85
N PRO A 253 20.89 -13.54 1.42
CA PRO A 253 21.49 -12.38 0.75
C PRO A 253 21.05 -12.22 -0.72
N HIS A 254 20.39 -13.22 -1.30
CA HIS A 254 19.90 -13.15 -2.68
C HIS A 254 18.56 -12.41 -2.73
N ALA A 255 18.41 -11.54 -3.73
CA ALA A 255 17.16 -10.81 -3.94
C ALA A 255 16.00 -11.80 -4.14
N PRO A 256 14.84 -11.58 -3.50
CA PRO A 256 13.70 -12.48 -3.63
C PRO A 256 13.24 -12.56 -5.08
N ARG A 257 12.79 -13.75 -5.50
CA ARG A 257 12.17 -13.94 -6.82
C ARG A 257 10.75 -13.38 -6.78
N ARG A 258 10.31 -12.74 -7.86
CA ARG A 258 9.01 -12.10 -7.94
C ARG A 258 8.24 -12.64 -9.13
N PHE A 259 6.94 -12.77 -8.98
CA PHE A 259 6.05 -13.30 -10.00
C PHE A 259 4.77 -12.47 -10.04
N GLU A 260 4.35 -12.10 -11.24
CA GLU A 260 2.99 -11.66 -11.50
C GLU A 260 2.20 -12.89 -11.99
N THR A 261 1.11 -13.25 -11.32
CA THR A 261 0.21 -14.33 -11.77
C THR A 261 -1.15 -13.76 -12.12
N VAL A 262 -1.78 -14.37 -13.12
CA VAL A 262 -3.20 -14.13 -13.44
C VAL A 262 -3.96 -15.42 -13.22
N VAL A 263 -4.95 -15.40 -12.35
CA VAL A 263 -5.71 -16.58 -11.93
C VAL A 263 -7.20 -16.31 -11.95
N LEU A 264 -7.99 -17.22 -12.51
CA LEU A 264 -9.44 -17.21 -12.34
C LEU A 264 -9.77 -17.94 -11.04
N ALA A 265 -10.40 -17.26 -10.09
CA ALA A 265 -10.71 -17.86 -8.79
C ALA A 265 -11.96 -17.24 -8.15
N SER A 266 -12.60 -18.04 -7.27
CA SER A 266 -13.77 -17.66 -6.48
C SER A 266 -13.44 -16.86 -5.23
N SER A 267 -12.18 -16.83 -4.79
CA SER A 267 -11.70 -16.11 -3.61
C SER A 267 -10.23 -15.74 -3.75
N LEU A 268 -9.75 -14.82 -2.92
CA LEU A 268 -8.33 -14.47 -2.86
C LEU A 268 -7.49 -15.66 -2.39
N ARG A 269 -7.97 -16.45 -1.43
CA ARG A 269 -7.30 -17.66 -0.96
C ARG A 269 -7.10 -18.66 -2.09
N ASP A 270 -8.17 -18.96 -2.83
CA ASP A 270 -8.09 -19.89 -3.96
C ASP A 270 -7.13 -19.36 -5.06
N ALA A 271 -7.13 -18.04 -5.30
CA ALA A 271 -6.23 -17.41 -6.25
C ALA A 271 -4.76 -17.51 -5.81
N TYR A 272 -4.51 -17.30 -4.52
CA TYR A 272 -3.18 -17.37 -3.91
C TYR A 272 -2.64 -18.80 -3.93
N ASP A 273 -3.41 -19.78 -3.47
CA ASP A 273 -3.02 -21.19 -3.42
C ASP A 273 -2.68 -21.71 -4.83
N ALA A 274 -3.56 -21.45 -5.82
CA ALA A 274 -3.30 -21.83 -7.21
C ALA A 274 -2.07 -21.12 -7.80
N SER A 275 -1.82 -19.87 -7.42
CA SER A 275 -0.62 -19.15 -7.85
C SER A 275 0.65 -19.77 -7.27
N LEU A 276 0.64 -20.16 -6.00
CA LEU A 276 1.78 -20.83 -5.37
C LEU A 276 2.09 -22.15 -6.05
N GLU A 277 1.09 -22.99 -6.30
CA GLU A 277 1.26 -24.26 -7.01
C GLU A 277 1.89 -24.04 -8.40
N ALA A 278 1.40 -23.06 -9.16
CA ALA A 278 1.93 -22.76 -10.49
C ALA A 278 3.34 -22.15 -10.46
N ILE A 279 3.69 -21.37 -9.43
CA ILE A 279 5.04 -20.83 -9.25
C ILE A 279 6.03 -21.95 -8.90
N VAL A 280 5.62 -22.91 -8.05
CA VAL A 280 6.40 -24.13 -7.75
C VAL A 280 6.64 -24.94 -9.02
N ASP A 281 5.58 -25.23 -9.78
CA ASP A 281 5.70 -25.95 -11.04
C ASP A 281 6.60 -25.21 -12.05
N TYR A 282 6.46 -23.89 -12.16
CA TYR A 282 7.31 -23.06 -13.01
C TYR A 282 8.79 -23.12 -12.59
N ALA A 283 9.07 -23.05 -11.29
CA ALA A 283 10.42 -23.10 -10.76
C ALA A 283 11.10 -24.46 -11.00
N ASP A 284 10.35 -25.56 -10.87
CA ASP A 284 10.87 -26.91 -11.06
C ASP A 284 11.13 -27.25 -12.54
N HIS A 285 10.42 -26.60 -13.47
CA HIS A 285 10.48 -26.89 -14.91
C HIS A 285 11.24 -25.87 -15.76
N THR A 286 11.67 -24.74 -15.18
CA THR A 286 12.45 -23.72 -15.90
C THR A 286 13.96 -23.87 -15.60
N PRO A 287 14.79 -24.24 -16.59
CA PRO A 287 16.23 -24.40 -16.36
C PRO A 287 16.88 -23.07 -15.94
N THR A 288 17.74 -23.12 -14.91
CA THR A 288 18.48 -21.99 -14.30
C THR A 288 19.38 -21.19 -15.24
N HIS A 289 19.43 -21.53 -16.54
CA HIS A 289 20.42 -21.02 -17.48
C HIS A 289 20.02 -19.71 -18.18
N ASP A 290 18.77 -19.28 -18.08
CA ASP A 290 18.24 -18.03 -18.69
C ASP A 290 18.19 -16.83 -17.72
N LEU A 291 18.59 -17.02 -16.46
CA LEU A 291 18.75 -15.94 -15.49
C LEU A 291 20.25 -15.59 -15.38
N GLN A 292 20.78 -14.89 -16.40
CA GLN A 292 22.17 -14.43 -16.31
C GLN A 292 22.33 -13.46 -15.13
N PRO A 293 23.32 -13.66 -14.24
CA PRO A 293 23.68 -12.64 -13.27
C PRO A 293 24.12 -11.37 -14.01
N PRO A 294 23.96 -10.19 -13.39
CA PRO A 294 24.31 -8.93 -14.02
C PRO A 294 25.77 -8.95 -14.51
N PRO A 295 26.06 -8.38 -15.70
CA PRO A 295 27.41 -8.34 -16.23
C PRO A 295 28.32 -7.53 -15.30
N GLY A 296 29.25 -8.22 -14.61
CA GLY A 296 30.22 -7.59 -13.70
C GLY A 296 30.66 -8.42 -12.49
N SER A 297 30.07 -9.58 -12.23
CA SER A 297 30.53 -10.50 -11.18
C SER A 297 31.59 -11.48 -11.69
N GLU A 298 32.77 -10.98 -12.05
CA GLU A 298 33.93 -11.85 -12.20
C GLU A 298 34.40 -12.30 -10.81
N SER A 299 34.12 -13.56 -10.46
CA SER A 299 34.89 -14.26 -9.44
C SER A 299 35.46 -15.54 -10.02
N ASP A 300 36.78 -15.65 -9.92
CA ASP A 300 37.62 -16.74 -10.42
C ASP A 300 37.29 -18.08 -9.74
N HIS A 301 37.01 -19.07 -10.59
CA HIS A 301 37.12 -20.52 -10.47
C HIS A 301 37.16 -21.21 -9.09
N SER A 302 36.20 -22.13 -8.89
CA SER A 302 36.47 -23.50 -8.40
C SER A 302 35.27 -24.40 -8.64
N SER A 303 35.51 -25.55 -9.27
CA SER A 303 34.52 -26.59 -9.55
C SER A 303 33.80 -27.08 -8.29
N PHE A 304 32.51 -26.77 -8.17
CA PHE A 304 31.54 -27.62 -7.51
C PHE A 304 30.52 -28.01 -8.56
N ALA A 305 30.16 -29.30 -8.60
CA ALA A 305 29.02 -29.75 -9.37
C ALA A 305 27.81 -28.92 -8.93
N SER A 306 27.25 -28.13 -9.84
CA SER A 306 26.01 -27.40 -9.61
C SER A 306 24.92 -28.42 -9.33
N GLU A 307 24.47 -28.47 -8.08
CA GLU A 307 23.22 -29.15 -7.73
C GLU A 307 22.08 -28.55 -8.58
N PRO A 308 21.11 -29.37 -9.01
CA PRO A 308 19.99 -28.88 -9.80
C PRO A 308 19.21 -27.83 -8.99
N ALA A 309 18.65 -26.86 -9.71
CA ALA A 309 17.92 -25.69 -9.22
C ALA A 309 17.10 -25.96 -7.95
N ASP A 310 17.30 -25.10 -6.94
CA ASP A 310 16.63 -25.13 -5.65
C ASP A 310 15.12 -25.36 -5.77
N SER A 311 14.64 -26.46 -5.19
CA SER A 311 13.22 -26.66 -4.94
C SER A 311 12.69 -25.52 -4.07
N LEU A 312 11.47 -25.05 -4.34
CA LEU A 312 10.82 -24.04 -3.48
C LEU A 312 10.36 -24.58 -2.11
N GLU A 313 10.63 -25.86 -1.82
CA GLU A 313 10.26 -26.54 -0.57
C GLU A 313 10.97 -25.89 0.64
N GLY A 314 10.21 -25.20 1.50
CA GLY A 314 10.71 -24.49 2.68
C GLY A 314 10.88 -22.97 2.54
N ARG A 315 10.69 -22.41 1.33
CA ARG A 315 10.74 -20.96 1.10
C ARG A 315 9.45 -20.28 1.52
N ARG A 316 9.54 -19.03 2.03
CA ARG A 316 8.36 -18.25 2.38
C ARG A 316 7.89 -17.48 1.14
N ALA A 317 6.63 -17.69 0.77
CA ALA A 317 5.94 -16.82 -0.18
C ALA A 317 5.26 -15.67 0.59
N THR A 318 5.25 -14.48 0.00
CA THR A 318 4.50 -13.33 0.53
C THR A 318 3.71 -12.71 -0.60
N LEU A 319 2.42 -12.52 -0.37
CA LEU A 319 1.55 -11.75 -1.24
C LEU A 319 1.82 -10.26 -1.03
N LEU A 320 2.24 -9.55 -2.09
CA LEU A 320 2.50 -8.12 -2.05
C LEU A 320 1.31 -7.29 -2.51
N SER A 321 0.54 -7.77 -3.50
CA SER A 321 -0.70 -7.14 -3.94
C SER A 321 -1.63 -8.16 -4.59
N ALA A 322 -2.93 -7.89 -4.55
CA ALA A 322 -3.95 -8.71 -5.19
C ALA A 322 -5.14 -7.87 -5.65
N VAL A 323 -5.37 -7.83 -6.96
CA VAL A 323 -6.44 -7.03 -7.57
C VAL A 323 -7.27 -7.87 -8.54
N ARG A 324 -8.59 -7.65 -8.53
CA ARG A 324 -9.50 -8.19 -9.53
C ARG A 324 -9.44 -7.36 -10.80
N LEU A 325 -9.30 -8.02 -11.94
CA LEU A 325 -9.20 -7.38 -13.24
C LEU A 325 -10.59 -7.24 -13.89
N LEU A 326 -10.73 -6.25 -14.78
CA LEU A 326 -11.87 -6.22 -15.70
C LEU A 326 -11.79 -7.43 -16.63
N LEU A 327 -12.94 -8.07 -16.86
CA LEU A 327 -13.07 -9.11 -17.87
C LEU A 327 -12.93 -8.52 -19.27
N ASP A 328 -11.72 -8.52 -19.81
CA ASP A 328 -11.50 -8.28 -21.22
C ASP A 328 -11.95 -9.50 -22.06
N PRO A 329 -12.13 -9.38 -23.39
CA PRO A 329 -12.58 -10.49 -24.22
C PRO A 329 -11.70 -11.74 -24.18
N THR A 330 -10.39 -11.59 -23.91
CA THR A 330 -9.43 -12.69 -23.82
C THR A 330 -9.61 -13.45 -22.51
N LEU A 331 -9.74 -12.73 -21.39
CA LEU A 331 -10.05 -13.32 -20.07
C LEU A 331 -11.46 -13.90 -20.04
N ARG A 332 -12.41 -13.30 -20.75
CA ARG A 332 -13.79 -13.77 -20.83
C ARG A 332 -13.89 -15.16 -21.46
N GLN A 333 -13.17 -15.41 -22.55
CA GLN A 333 -13.10 -16.74 -23.15
C GLN A 333 -12.51 -17.76 -22.16
N ALA A 334 -11.47 -17.38 -21.42
CA ALA A 334 -10.86 -18.26 -20.42
C ALA A 334 -11.81 -18.59 -19.25
N VAL A 335 -12.67 -17.64 -18.86
CA VAL A 335 -13.75 -17.84 -17.88
C VAL A 335 -14.86 -18.74 -18.43
N ASP A 336 -15.32 -18.49 -19.66
CA ASP A 336 -16.38 -19.29 -20.30
C ASP A 336 -15.94 -20.75 -20.53
N ASP A 337 -14.64 -20.96 -20.78
CA ASP A 337 -14.03 -22.28 -20.91
C ASP A 337 -13.77 -22.96 -19.55
N ALA A 338 -13.75 -22.20 -18.44
CA ALA A 338 -13.53 -22.72 -17.10
C ALA A 338 -14.81 -23.39 -16.58
N SER A 339 -14.96 -24.67 -16.90
CA SER A 339 -16.06 -25.50 -16.39
C SER A 339 -15.74 -26.10 -15.01
N SER A 340 -15.62 -25.30 -13.95
CA SER A 340 -15.68 -25.74 -12.53
C SER A 340 -15.37 -24.59 -11.55
N ASP A 341 -15.84 -24.71 -10.31
CA ASP A 341 -15.48 -23.88 -9.15
C ASP A 341 -13.97 -23.91 -8.76
N ALA A 342 -13.12 -24.64 -9.50
CA ALA A 342 -11.69 -24.71 -9.19
C ALA A 342 -10.92 -23.51 -9.76
N ALA A 343 -10.00 -22.97 -8.97
CA ALA A 343 -9.10 -21.92 -9.43
C ALA A 343 -8.24 -22.38 -10.63
N ARG A 344 -8.03 -21.49 -11.59
CA ARG A 344 -7.30 -21.77 -12.83
C ARG A 344 -6.28 -20.69 -13.11
N VAL A 345 -5.00 -21.06 -13.10
CA VAL A 345 -3.92 -20.16 -13.50
C VAL A 345 -3.95 -19.94 -15.02
N VAL A 346 -3.99 -18.68 -15.42
CA VAL A 346 -4.00 -18.21 -16.81
C VAL A 346 -2.59 -17.84 -17.26
N ALA A 347 -1.82 -17.19 -16.38
CA ALA A 347 -0.46 -16.76 -16.68
C ALA A 347 0.41 -16.72 -15.42
N VAL A 348 1.70 -16.99 -15.60
CA VAL A 348 2.76 -16.79 -14.60
C VAL A 348 3.89 -16.06 -15.30
N THR A 349 4.23 -14.87 -14.81
CA THR A 349 5.28 -14.01 -15.38
C THR A 349 6.34 -13.76 -14.32
N PRO A 350 7.57 -14.28 -14.46
CA PRO A 350 8.67 -13.91 -13.55
C PRO A 350 9.05 -12.44 -13.77
N LEU A 351 9.27 -11.72 -12.67
CA LEU A 351 9.69 -10.33 -12.70
C LEU A 351 11.18 -10.22 -12.38
N GLN A 352 11.86 -9.41 -13.17
CA GLN A 352 13.24 -9.00 -12.99
C GLN A 352 13.35 -8.10 -11.75
N PRO A 353 14.52 -8.10 -11.07
CA PRO A 353 14.82 -7.12 -10.05
C PRO A 353 14.66 -5.70 -10.61
N CYS A 354 14.03 -4.81 -9.84
CA CYS A 354 14.04 -3.39 -10.18
C CYS A 354 15.46 -2.86 -9.94
N ASP A 355 16.10 -2.30 -10.97
CA ASP A 355 17.35 -1.55 -10.80
C ASP A 355 17.04 -0.36 -9.89
N GLN A 356 17.42 -0.44 -8.62
CA GLN A 356 17.32 0.66 -7.67
C GLN A 356 18.27 1.78 -8.10
N ARG A 357 17.83 2.69 -8.96
CA ARG A 357 18.54 3.95 -9.27
C ARG A 357 17.72 5.16 -8.90
#